data_AF-A0A2V5SPA6-F1
#
_entry.id   AF-A0A2V5SPA6-F1
#
_cell.length_a   1.000
_cell.length_b   1.000
_cell.length_c   1.000
_cell.angle_alpha   90.00
_cell.angle_beta   90.00
_cell.angle_gamma   90.00
#
_symmetry.space_group_name_H-M   'P 1'
#
loop_
_entity.id
_entity.type
_entity.pdbx_description
1 polymer ?
#
loop_
_entity_poly.entity_id
_entity_poly.type
_entity_poly.pdbx_seq_one_letter_code
_entity_poly.pdbx_strand_id
1 'polypeptide(L)'
;MLRPMISPEVDATKSARSRIAWRVLPFLFLLYVANYLDRTNIAYATLGMKGDLGLSDSVFGTASGIFFIGYFALQIPGALLVERWSARWLLALTLITWGALTTLTAFVHTPHQLYGARFLLGAAEAGFFPGVIVYLSHW
;
A
#
# COMPACT_ATOMS: atom_id res chain seq x y z
N MET A 1 25.15 -44.04 -4.97
CA MET A 1 24.39 -43.09 -4.13
C MET A 1 25.22 -41.81 -3.97
N LEU A 2 25.01 -40.80 -4.83
CA LEU A 2 25.69 -39.51 -4.73
C LEU A 2 24.83 -38.58 -3.87
N ARG A 3 25.23 -38.33 -2.62
CA ARG A 3 24.69 -37.23 -1.82
C ARG A 3 25.09 -35.93 -2.54
N PRO A 4 24.15 -35.05 -2.92
CA PRO A 4 24.54 -33.75 -3.44
C PRO A 4 25.25 -33.02 -2.29
N MET A 5 26.52 -32.66 -2.50
CA MET A 5 27.24 -31.74 -1.61
C MET A 5 26.61 -30.36 -1.77
N ILE A 6 25.55 -30.10 -1.01
CA ILE A 6 25.01 -28.75 -0.85
C ILE A 6 26.10 -27.96 -0.13
N SER A 7 26.67 -26.95 -0.79
CA SER A 7 27.71 -26.13 -0.19
C SER A 7 27.16 -25.43 1.06
N PRO A 8 27.93 -25.33 2.16
CA PRO A 8 27.50 -24.69 3.40
C PRO A 8 27.04 -23.23 3.21
N GLU A 9 27.48 -22.61 2.11
CA GLU A 9 27.09 -21.28 1.66
C GLU A 9 25.58 -21.19 1.31
N VAL A 10 24.98 -22.26 0.76
CA VAL A 10 23.55 -22.34 0.40
C VAL A 10 22.66 -22.48 1.64
N ASP A 11 23.11 -23.21 2.67
CA ASP A 11 22.38 -23.35 3.92
C ASP A 11 22.44 -22.06 4.77
N ALA A 12 23.57 -21.36 4.75
CA ALA A 12 23.73 -20.07 5.41
C ALA A 12 22.82 -18.99 4.78
N THR A 13 22.71 -18.94 3.45
CA THR A 13 21.80 -17.99 2.75
C THR A 13 20.33 -18.30 3.04
N LYS A 14 19.92 -19.58 3.06
CA LYS A 14 18.54 -19.97 3.43
C LYS A 14 18.20 -19.62 4.88
N SER A 15 19.12 -19.86 5.82
CA SER A 15 18.94 -19.54 7.24
C SER A 15 18.83 -18.02 7.46
N ALA A 16 19.65 -17.22 6.79
CA ALA A 16 19.61 -15.77 6.86
C ALA A 16 18.32 -15.20 6.25
N ARG A 17 17.90 -15.69 5.08
CA ARG A 17 16.62 -15.34 4.43
C ARG A 17 15.42 -15.64 5.33
N SER A 18 15.37 -16.81 5.95
CA SER A 18 14.30 -17.19 6.89
C SER A 18 14.25 -16.25 8.10
N ARG A 19 15.40 -15.94 8.69
CA ARG A 19 15.47 -15.04 9.86
C ARG A 19 15.01 -13.61 9.55
N ILE A 20 15.29 -13.13 8.34
CA ILE A 20 14.89 -11.80 7.88
C ILE A 20 13.42 -11.80 7.47
N ALA A 21 12.95 -12.84 6.79
CA ALA A 21 11.54 -13.05 6.50
C ALA A 21 10.69 -13.01 7.78
N TRP A 22 11.12 -13.67 8.86
CA TRP A 22 10.43 -13.63 10.16
C TRP A 22 10.34 -12.23 10.81
N ARG A 23 11.21 -11.28 10.43
CA ARG A 23 11.13 -9.88 10.88
C ARG A 23 10.31 -9.01 9.94
N VAL A 24 10.38 -9.27 8.63
CA VAL A 24 9.70 -8.46 7.61
C VAL A 24 8.23 -8.88 7.42
N LEU A 25 7.91 -10.17 7.50
CA LEU A 25 6.54 -10.67 7.38
C LEU A 25 5.55 -10.03 8.37
N PRO A 26 5.81 -9.97 9.69
CA PRO A 26 4.87 -9.35 10.62
C PRO A 26 4.67 -7.85 10.32
N PHE A 27 5.71 -7.17 9.85
CA PHE A 27 5.60 -5.77 9.41
C PHE A 27 4.76 -5.63 8.14
N LEU A 28 5.00 -6.46 7.13
CA LEU A 28 4.18 -6.49 5.90
C LEU A 28 2.73 -6.86 6.19
N PHE A 29 2.49 -7.78 7.11
CA PHE A 29 1.15 -8.16 7.56
C PHE A 29 0.42 -6.97 8.19
N LEU A 30 1.06 -6.28 9.14
CA LEU A 30 0.49 -5.06 9.74
C LEU A 30 0.18 -3.99 8.69
N LEU A 31 1.08 -3.81 7.72
CA LEU A 31 0.87 -2.90 6.59
C LEU A 31 -0.32 -3.29 5.73
N TYR A 32 -0.47 -4.58 5.45
CA TYR A 32 -1.59 -5.10 4.68
C TYR A 32 -2.91 -4.90 5.43
N VAL A 33 -2.92 -5.13 6.75
CA VAL A 33 -4.09 -4.84 7.61
C VAL A 33 -4.42 -3.36 7.58
N ALA A 34 -3.43 -2.48 7.76
CA ALA A 34 -3.62 -1.04 7.73
C ALA A 34 -4.13 -0.55 6.36
N ASN A 35 -3.63 -1.13 5.26
CA ASN A 35 -4.11 -0.86 3.91
C ASN A 35 -5.59 -1.23 3.72
N TYR A 36 -5.97 -2.40 4.24
CA TYR A 36 -7.36 -2.84 4.21
C TYR A 36 -8.27 -1.95 5.08
N LEU A 37 -7.78 -1.52 6.24
CA LEU A 37 -8.48 -0.58 7.11
C LEU A 37 -8.70 0.76 6.40
N ASP A 38 -7.71 1.32 5.72
CA ASP A 38 -7.83 2.60 5.03
C ASP A 38 -8.84 2.57 3.86
N ARG A 39 -8.90 1.42 3.16
CA ARG A 39 -9.93 1.15 2.13
C ARG A 39 -11.33 1.09 2.71
N THR A 40 -11.50 0.46 3.87
CA THR A 40 -12.81 0.33 4.54
C THR A 40 -13.18 1.56 5.36
N ASN A 41 -12.23 2.40 5.75
CA ASN A 41 -12.43 3.58 6.57
C ASN A 41 -13.45 4.55 5.96
N ILE A 42 -13.50 4.70 4.63
CA ILE A 42 -14.49 5.56 3.97
C ILE A 42 -15.91 5.01 4.05
N ALA A 43 -16.09 3.69 4.12
CA ALA A 43 -17.39 3.07 4.32
C ALA A 43 -17.91 3.39 5.72
N TYR A 44 -17.05 3.28 6.74
CA TYR A 44 -17.40 3.66 8.12
C TYR A 44 -17.63 5.16 8.29
N ALA A 45 -16.77 5.99 7.68
CA ALA A 45 -16.95 7.44 7.68
C ALA A 45 -18.27 7.84 7.02
N THR A 46 -18.65 7.19 5.92
CA THR A 46 -19.94 7.46 5.25
C THR A 46 -21.12 7.04 6.13
N LEU A 47 -21.02 5.93 6.88
CA LEU A 47 -22.09 5.52 7.82
C LEU A 47 -22.25 6.49 9.00
N GLY A 48 -21.14 7.01 9.56
CA GLY A 48 -21.16 7.94 10.69
C GLY A 48 -21.46 9.40 10.30
N MET A 49 -21.01 9.86 9.14
CA MET A 49 -21.14 11.25 8.67
C MET A 49 -22.40 11.49 7.82
N LYS A 50 -23.23 10.47 7.63
CA LYS A 50 -24.53 10.56 6.94
C LYS A 50 -25.48 11.59 7.59
N GLY A 51 -25.37 11.79 8.92
CA GLY A 51 -26.18 12.76 9.66
C GLY A 51 -25.71 14.22 9.57
N ASP A 52 -24.39 14.45 9.51
CA ASP A 52 -23.81 15.80 9.71
C ASP A 52 -23.29 16.47 8.43
N LEU A 53 -22.89 15.72 7.39
CA LEU A 53 -22.29 16.28 6.16
C LEU A 53 -23.10 16.06 4.87
N GLY A 54 -24.24 15.36 4.92
CA GLY A 54 -25.03 15.05 3.73
C GLY A 54 -24.26 14.17 2.72
N LEU A 55 -23.30 13.37 3.19
CA LEU A 55 -22.55 12.41 2.38
C LEU A 55 -23.49 11.30 1.91
N SER A 56 -24.08 11.52 0.74
CA SER A 56 -24.90 10.57 0.00
C SER A 56 -24.06 9.36 -0.45
N ASP A 57 -24.71 8.21 -0.64
CA ASP A 57 -24.08 7.02 -1.23
C ASP A 57 -23.41 7.34 -2.59
N SER A 58 -23.89 8.37 -3.30
CA SER A 58 -23.26 8.87 -4.53
C SER A 58 -21.85 9.44 -4.28
N VAL A 59 -21.63 10.15 -3.17
CA VAL A 59 -20.31 10.72 -2.83
C VAL A 59 -19.31 9.61 -2.52
N PHE A 60 -19.75 8.58 -1.80
CA PHE A 60 -18.93 7.39 -1.54
C PHE A 60 -18.54 6.68 -2.85
N GLY A 61 -19.50 6.50 -3.77
CA GLY A 61 -19.23 5.91 -5.08
C GLY A 61 -18.22 6.72 -5.88
N THR A 62 -18.39 8.04 -5.93
CA THR A 62 -17.46 8.95 -6.63
C THR A 62 -16.06 8.94 -5.99
N ALA A 63 -15.96 9.00 -4.67
CA ALA A 63 -14.69 8.97 -3.96
C ALA A 63 -13.94 7.65 -4.18
N SER A 64 -14.66 6.52 -4.18
CA SER A 64 -14.10 5.20 -4.48
C SER A 64 -13.62 5.10 -5.93
N GLY A 65 -14.40 5.63 -6.88
CA GLY A 65 -14.02 5.67 -8.30
C GLY A 65 -12.76 6.50 -8.55
N ILE A 66 -12.67 7.69 -7.97
CA ILE A 66 -11.50 8.59 -8.11
C ILE A 66 -10.24 7.94 -7.53
N PHE A 67 -10.35 7.25 -6.39
CA PHE A 67 -9.26 6.46 -5.83
C PHE A 67 -8.74 5.41 -6.83
N PHE A 68 -9.63 4.65 -7.45
CA PHE A 68 -9.25 3.65 -8.45
C PHE A 68 -8.61 4.28 -9.68
N ILE A 69 -9.08 5.45 -10.13
CA ILE A 69 -8.48 6.17 -11.26
C ILE A 69 -7.03 6.56 -10.93
N GLY A 70 -6.80 7.18 -9.77
CA GLY A 70 -5.44 7.56 -9.34
C GLY A 70 -4.53 6.35 -9.17
N TYR A 71 -5.07 5.27 -8.62
CA TYR A 71 -4.36 4.00 -8.44
C TYR A 71 -3.96 3.39 -9.78
N PHE A 72 -4.90 3.22 -10.72
CA PHE A 72 -4.60 2.62 -12.03
C PHE A 72 -3.64 3.47 -12.86
N ALA A 73 -3.82 4.79 -12.85
CA ALA A 73 -2.95 5.69 -13.61
C ALA A 73 -1.48 5.59 -13.19
N LEU A 74 -1.24 5.41 -11.89
CA LEU A 74 0.12 5.37 -11.32
C LEU A 74 0.65 3.95 -11.08
N GLN A 75 -0.17 2.93 -11.25
CA GLN A 75 0.25 1.53 -11.06
C GLN A 75 1.30 1.11 -12.10
N ILE A 76 1.07 1.39 -13.38
CA ILE A 76 2.01 1.06 -14.46
C ILE A 76 3.32 1.83 -14.33
N PRO A 77 3.34 3.18 -14.23
CA PRO A 77 4.59 3.91 -14.07
C PRO A 77 5.28 3.62 -12.73
N GLY A 78 4.52 3.39 -11.66
CA GLY A 78 5.04 2.97 -10.36
C GLY A 78 5.78 1.64 -10.44
N ALA A 79 5.19 0.63 -11.10
CA ALA A 79 5.83 -0.67 -11.30
C ALA A 79 7.14 -0.57 -12.10
N LEU A 80 7.16 0.20 -13.19
CA LEU A 80 8.36 0.49 -13.97
C LEU A 80 9.45 1.21 -13.15
N LEU A 81 9.05 2.12 -12.27
CA LEU A 81 9.97 2.86 -11.39
C LEU A 81 10.57 1.96 -10.30
N VAL A 82 9.77 1.04 -9.75
CA VAL A 82 10.24 0.01 -8.80
C VAL A 82 11.34 -0.84 -9.43
N GLU A 83 11.10 -1.30 -10.67
CA GLU A 83 12.03 -2.18 -11.39
C GLU A 83 13.35 -1.46 -11.71
N ARG A 84 13.30 -0.17 -12.04
CA ARG A 84 14.50 0.59 -12.45
C ARG A 84 15.33 1.16 -11.31
N TRP A 85 14.72 1.57 -10.19
CA TRP A 85 15.42 2.44 -9.23
C TRP A 85 15.77 1.77 -7.90
N SER A 86 14.77 1.30 -7.14
CA SER A 86 14.96 0.49 -5.93
C SER A 86 13.62 0.20 -5.27
N ALA A 87 13.27 -1.08 -5.10
CA ALA A 87 12.04 -1.48 -4.40
C ALA A 87 12.00 -0.97 -2.94
N ARG A 88 13.14 -0.93 -2.25
CA ARG A 88 13.23 -0.49 -0.85
C ARG A 88 12.84 0.98 -0.65
N TRP A 89 13.30 1.86 -1.55
CA TRP A 89 13.05 3.30 -1.46
C TRP A 89 11.63 3.63 -1.85
N LEU A 90 11.09 2.97 -2.89
CA LEU A 90 9.72 3.21 -3.29
C LEU A 90 8.73 2.74 -2.21
N LEU A 91 8.97 1.57 -1.60
CA LEU A 91 8.14 1.08 -0.50
C LEU A 91 8.13 2.06 0.69
N ALA A 92 9.30 2.58 1.08
CA ALA A 92 9.40 3.56 2.16
C ALA A 92 8.68 4.87 1.80
N LEU A 93 8.85 5.37 0.58
CA LEU A 93 8.19 6.58 0.09
C LEU A 93 6.67 6.40 0.06
N THR A 94 6.18 5.28 -0.47
CA THR A 94 4.76 4.95 -0.48
C THR A 94 4.22 4.89 0.94
N LEU A 95 4.91 4.26 1.89
CA LEU A 95 4.48 4.23 3.30
C LEU A 95 4.31 5.62 3.90
N ILE A 96 5.32 6.48 3.72
CA ILE A 96 5.34 7.82 4.31
C ILE A 96 4.25 8.67 3.66
N THR A 97 4.16 8.64 2.33
CA THR A 97 3.19 9.44 1.58
C THR A 97 1.76 8.98 1.87
N TRP A 98 1.54 7.67 1.90
CA TRP A 98 0.25 7.08 2.27
C TRP A 98 -0.15 7.44 3.70
N GLY A 99 0.72 7.22 4.70
CA GLY A 99 0.42 7.56 6.10
C GLY A 99 0.15 9.05 6.33
N ALA A 100 0.90 9.92 5.65
CA ALA A 100 0.66 11.37 5.69
C ALA A 100 -0.70 11.74 5.09
N LEU A 101 -1.06 11.15 3.94
CA LEU A 101 -2.35 11.39 3.29
C LEU A 101 -3.53 10.82 4.09
N THR A 102 -3.38 9.65 4.72
CA THR A 102 -4.39 9.08 5.63
C THR A 102 -4.62 10.00 6.83
N THR A 103 -3.54 10.58 7.39
CA THR A 103 -3.68 11.57 8.48
C THR A 103 -4.37 12.84 7.98
N LEU A 104 -4.05 13.30 6.76
CA LEU A 104 -4.72 14.45 6.15
C LEU A 104 -6.20 14.21 5.89
N THR A 105 -6.62 12.98 5.53
CA THR A 105 -8.03 12.64 5.39
C THR A 105 -8.84 12.79 6.68
N ALA A 106 -8.21 12.71 7.86
CA ALA A 106 -8.90 12.94 9.14
C ALA A 106 -9.31 14.41 9.35
N PHE A 107 -8.67 15.35 8.66
CA PHE A 107 -8.98 16.79 8.73
C PHE A 107 -9.92 17.28 7.62
N VAL A 108 -10.48 16.36 6.83
CA VAL A 108 -11.37 16.70 5.72
C VAL A 108 -12.77 16.99 6.25
N HIS A 109 -13.29 18.18 5.91
CA HIS A 109 -14.63 18.63 6.34
C HIS A 109 -15.58 18.82 5.15
N THR A 110 -15.15 18.57 3.92
CA THR A 110 -15.97 18.77 2.72
C THR A 110 -15.84 17.61 1.72
N PRO A 111 -16.87 17.30 0.93
CA PRO A 111 -16.82 16.25 -0.09
C PRO A 111 -15.72 16.45 -1.14
N HIS A 112 -15.46 17.68 -1.56
CA HIS A 112 -14.42 17.99 -2.55
C HIS A 112 -13.01 17.73 -2.02
N GLN A 113 -12.76 18.07 -0.75
CA GLN A 113 -11.50 17.72 -0.09
C GLN A 113 -11.33 16.20 0.04
N LEU A 114 -12.44 15.47 0.29
CA LEU A 114 -12.41 14.00 0.33
C LEU A 114 -12.01 13.41 -1.03
N TYR A 115 -12.56 13.93 -2.14
CA TYR A 115 -12.18 13.50 -3.48
C TYR A 115 -10.71 13.74 -3.79
N GLY A 116 -10.19 14.94 -3.48
CA GLY A 116 -8.79 15.27 -3.70
C GLY A 116 -7.86 14.39 -2.86
N ALA A 117 -8.17 14.22 -1.58
CA ALA A 117 -7.39 13.35 -0.70
C ALA A 117 -7.41 11.89 -1.17
N ARG A 118 -8.56 11.38 -1.65
CA ARG A 118 -8.70 10.03 -2.19
C ARG A 118 -7.95 9.81 -3.50
N PHE A 119 -7.91 10.81 -4.36
CA PHE A 119 -7.10 10.77 -5.59
C PHE A 119 -5.61 10.63 -5.26
N LEU A 120 -5.11 11.50 -4.37
CA LEU A 120 -3.71 11.48 -3.94
C LEU A 120 -3.36 10.19 -3.21
N LEU A 121 -4.28 9.68 -2.40
CA LEU A 121 -4.10 8.43 -1.67
C LEU A 121 -4.02 7.23 -2.62
N GLY A 122 -4.91 7.14 -3.62
CA GLY A 122 -4.84 6.11 -4.67
C GLY A 122 -3.54 6.19 -5.48
N ALA A 123 -3.14 7.41 -5.82
CA ALA A 123 -1.86 7.70 -6.48
C ALA A 123 -0.64 7.21 -5.67
N ALA A 124 -0.64 7.45 -4.36
CA ALA A 124 0.44 7.03 -3.46
C ALA A 124 0.46 5.50 -3.25
N GLU A 125 -0.71 4.88 -3.11
CA GLU A 125 -0.86 3.45 -2.85
C GLU A 125 -0.50 2.57 -4.07
N ALA A 126 -0.56 3.12 -5.28
CA ALA A 126 -0.27 2.40 -6.52
C ALA A 126 1.11 1.71 -6.55
N GLY A 127 2.10 2.28 -5.85
CA GLY A 127 3.46 1.73 -5.74
C GLY A 127 3.63 0.63 -4.70
N PHE A 128 2.67 0.44 -3.79
CA PHE A 128 2.80 -0.50 -2.67
C PHE A 128 2.88 -1.95 -3.15
N PHE A 129 1.88 -2.39 -3.93
CA PHE A 129 1.78 -3.78 -4.39
C PHE A 129 2.97 -4.22 -5.26
N PRO A 130 3.37 -3.47 -6.32
CA PRO A 130 4.56 -3.83 -7.10
C PRO A 130 5.85 -3.71 -6.25
N GLY A 131 5.92 -2.75 -5.34
CA GLY A 131 7.05 -2.60 -4.42
C GLY A 131 7.26 -3.84 -3.55
N VAL A 132 6.18 -4.39 -2.98
CA VAL A 132 6.25 -5.60 -2.13
C VAL A 132 6.66 -6.81 -2.97
N ILE A 133 6.08 -6.98 -4.17
CA ILE A 133 6.42 -8.11 -5.05
C ILE A 133 7.90 -8.06 -5.44
N VAL A 134 8.40 -6.92 -5.92
CA VAL A 134 9.81 -6.81 -6.34
C VAL A 134 10.76 -6.94 -5.15
N TYR A 135 10.39 -6.41 -3.98
CA TYR A 135 11.15 -6.58 -2.74
C TYR A 135 11.27 -8.06 -2.36
N LEU A 136 10.19 -8.83 -2.46
CA LEU A 136 10.21 -10.28 -2.20
C LEU A 136 10.94 -11.07 -3.31
N SER A 137 10.87 -10.64 -4.57
CA SER A 137 11.52 -11.31 -5.71
C SER A 137 13.04 -11.10 -5.76
N HIS A 138 13.54 -9.95 -5.27
CA HIS A 138 14.98 -9.67 -5.17
C HIS A 138 15.60 -10.17 -3.86
N TRP A 139 14.79 -10.76 -2.99
CA TRP A 139 15.20 -11.35 -1.73
C TRP A 139 15.32 -12.85 -1.81
#